data_AF-A0A523TX22-F1
#
_entry.id   AF-A0A523TX22-F1
#
_cell.length_a   1.000
_cell.length_b   1.000
_cell.length_c   1.000
_cell.angle_alpha   90.00
_cell.angle_beta   90.00
_cell.angle_gamma   90.00
#
_symmetry.space_group_name_H-M   'P 1'
#
loop_
_entity.id
_entity.type
_entity.pdbx_description
1 polymer ?
#
loop_
_entity_poly.entity_id
_entity_poly.type
_entity_poly.pdbx_seq_one_letter_code
_entity_poly.pdbx_strand_id
1 'polypeptide(L)'
;MTYYFLDILQKCVIARLTDDEQAQEIIAALGSRYGVIETEQAFTEKEITVPTGPAAGGMDTTPDYGPLVTREIAYEPFVVADVFTDYDIPAAEVNYNASRYDPETDAQGFVRDFTRILNTPPPKDFLRVTTDATDDNPPDGYPDIPADGASTCRIMIQKANGWTGEDMTGPEDNELIQISTEAGRLSAVQANLVDGYAEVILTSSSDTVITQVRVHDPTETLAEGSIQIQFA
;
A
#
# COMPACT_ATOMS: atom_id res chain seq x y z
N MET A 1 -18.21 -6.61 -23.36
CA MET A 1 -17.66 -7.18 -22.11
C MET A 1 -18.16 -6.33 -20.96
N THR A 2 -18.39 -6.92 -19.78
CA THR A 2 -18.77 -6.19 -18.57
C THR A 2 -17.82 -6.54 -17.44
N TYR A 3 -17.51 -5.56 -16.59
CA TYR A 3 -16.63 -5.76 -15.44
C TYR A 3 -17.39 -5.58 -14.13
N TYR A 4 -17.14 -6.49 -13.19
CA TYR A 4 -17.78 -6.51 -11.88
C TYR A 4 -16.73 -6.52 -10.79
N PHE A 5 -16.85 -5.59 -9.85
CA PHE A 5 -15.95 -5.50 -8.71
C PHE A 5 -16.40 -6.46 -7.61
N LEU A 6 -15.47 -7.28 -7.14
CA LEU A 6 -15.71 -8.44 -6.29
C LEU A 6 -14.95 -8.32 -4.97
N ASP A 7 -15.60 -8.61 -3.85
CA ASP A 7 -14.93 -8.98 -2.60
C ASP A 7 -14.70 -10.50 -2.59
N ILE A 8 -13.44 -10.91 -2.70
CA ILE A 8 -13.05 -12.32 -2.84
C ILE A 8 -13.40 -13.10 -1.57
N LEU A 9 -13.21 -12.50 -0.39
CA LEU A 9 -13.44 -13.19 0.89
C LEU A 9 -14.92 -13.38 1.19
N GLN A 10 -15.75 -12.42 0.77
CA GLN A 10 -17.20 -12.50 0.91
C GLN A 10 -17.87 -13.21 -0.27
N LYS A 11 -17.13 -13.55 -1.32
CA LYS A 11 -17.63 -14.20 -2.54
C LYS A 11 -18.79 -13.42 -3.16
N CYS A 12 -18.71 -12.09 -3.09
CA CYS A 12 -19.78 -11.21 -3.55
C CYS A 12 -19.30 -10.15 -4.53
N VAL A 13 -20.05 -9.97 -5.60
CA VAL A 13 -19.95 -8.76 -6.42
C VAL A 13 -20.58 -7.63 -5.63
N ILE A 14 -19.94 -6.47 -5.60
CA ILE A 14 -20.40 -5.29 -4.84
C ILE A 14 -20.68 -4.08 -5.73
N ALA A 15 -20.12 -4.06 -6.94
CA ALA A 15 -20.40 -3.02 -7.91
C ALA A 15 -20.22 -3.51 -9.34
N ARG A 16 -20.91 -2.85 -10.27
CA ARG A 16 -20.64 -2.92 -11.70
C ARG A 16 -19.74 -1.75 -12.06
N LEU A 17 -18.64 -2.02 -12.74
CA LEU A 17 -17.77 -0.97 -13.26
C LEU A 17 -18.38 -0.44 -14.56
N THR A 18 -18.50 0.88 -14.68
CA THR A 18 -19.15 1.52 -15.83
C THR A 18 -18.16 2.04 -16.88
N ASP A 19 -16.87 2.03 -16.56
CA ASP A 19 -15.78 2.49 -17.43
C ASP A 19 -14.78 1.35 -17.67
N ASP A 20 -14.55 1.02 -18.95
CA ASP A 20 -13.69 -0.09 -19.36
C ASP A 20 -12.20 0.21 -19.13
N GLU A 21 -11.76 1.46 -19.32
CA GLU A 21 -10.36 1.85 -19.13
C GLU A 21 -10.00 1.79 -17.64
N GLN A 22 -10.89 2.32 -16.80
CA GLN A 22 -10.74 2.24 -15.34
C GLN A 22 -10.80 0.80 -14.83
N ALA A 23 -11.64 -0.06 -15.42
CA ALA A 23 -11.68 -1.48 -15.05
C ALA A 23 -10.33 -2.17 -15.31
N GLN A 24 -9.67 -1.85 -16.42
CA GLN A 24 -8.34 -2.38 -16.75
C GLN A 24 -7.26 -1.85 -15.80
N GLU A 25 -7.33 -0.59 -15.38
CA GLU A 25 -6.44 -0.06 -14.34
C GLU A 25 -6.61 -0.79 -13.00
N ILE A 26 -7.85 -1.09 -12.60
CA ILE A 26 -8.14 -1.83 -11.37
C ILE A 26 -7.58 -3.26 -11.46
N ILE A 27 -7.75 -3.93 -12.61
CA ILE A 27 -7.18 -5.26 -12.87
C ILE A 27 -5.65 -5.25 -12.72
N ALA A 28 -4.98 -4.21 -13.23
CA ALA A 28 -3.53 -4.05 -13.10
C ALA A 28 -3.08 -3.77 -11.66
N ALA A 29 -3.94 -3.21 -10.81
CA ALA A 29 -3.63 -2.75 -9.45
C ALA A 29 -4.47 -3.44 -8.36
N LEU A 30 -4.78 -4.74 -8.51
CA LEU A 30 -5.65 -5.46 -7.59
C LEU A 30 -5.12 -5.51 -6.15
N GLY A 31 -5.93 -4.96 -5.25
CA GLY A 31 -5.66 -4.89 -3.82
C GLY A 31 -5.75 -6.25 -3.10
N SER A 32 -5.52 -6.21 -1.78
CA SER A 32 -5.35 -7.43 -0.98
C SER A 32 -6.63 -8.22 -0.69
N ARG A 33 -7.82 -7.69 -1.01
CA ARG A 33 -9.13 -8.26 -0.69
C ARG A 33 -10.07 -8.36 -1.90
N TYR A 34 -9.70 -7.72 -3.00
CA TYR A 34 -10.62 -7.47 -4.11
C TYR A 34 -10.19 -8.19 -5.37
N GLY A 35 -11.17 -8.46 -6.23
CA GLY A 35 -11.00 -9.00 -7.57
C GLY A 35 -11.91 -8.28 -8.57
N VAL A 36 -11.75 -8.61 -9.84
CA VAL A 36 -12.63 -8.16 -10.92
C VAL A 36 -13.04 -9.36 -11.75
N ILE A 37 -14.33 -9.51 -12.00
CA ILE A 37 -14.84 -10.49 -12.96
C ILE A 37 -15.04 -9.77 -14.31
N GLU A 38 -14.39 -10.27 -15.34
CA GLU A 38 -14.56 -9.87 -16.74
C GLU A 38 -15.43 -10.91 -17.44
N THR A 39 -16.68 -10.57 -17.74
CA THR A 39 -17.62 -11.52 -18.33
C THR A 39 -18.65 -10.85 -19.24
N GLU A 40 -19.18 -11.61 -20.20
CA GLU A 40 -20.33 -11.19 -21.01
C GLU A 40 -21.66 -11.51 -20.31
N GLN A 41 -21.63 -12.33 -19.27
CA GLN A 41 -22.81 -12.72 -18.51
C GLN A 41 -23.20 -11.64 -17.50
N ALA A 42 -24.43 -11.14 -17.60
CA ALA A 42 -24.97 -10.27 -16.56
C ALA A 42 -25.39 -11.11 -15.34
N PHE A 43 -24.98 -10.67 -14.14
CA PHE A 43 -25.48 -11.24 -12.90
C PHE A 43 -26.86 -10.68 -12.54
N THR A 44 -27.57 -11.36 -11.64
CA THR A 44 -28.86 -10.90 -11.10
C THR A 44 -28.69 -10.61 -9.62
N GLU A 45 -29.19 -9.46 -9.18
CA GLU A 45 -29.14 -9.03 -7.78
C GLU A 45 -29.89 -10.01 -6.87
N LYS A 46 -29.30 -10.31 -5.72
CA LYS A 46 -29.92 -11.11 -4.66
C LYS A 46 -30.25 -10.22 -3.48
N GLU A 47 -31.29 -10.59 -2.72
CA GLU A 47 -31.53 -9.93 -1.43
C GLU A 47 -30.27 -10.03 -0.56
N ILE A 48 -29.88 -8.91 0.05
CA ILE A 48 -28.74 -8.85 0.96
C ILE A 48 -29.06 -9.73 2.16
N THR A 49 -28.51 -10.94 2.14
CA THR A 49 -28.39 -11.76 3.33
C THR A 49 -27.12 -11.32 4.03
N VAL A 50 -27.24 -10.86 5.27
CA VAL A 50 -26.06 -10.52 6.07
C VAL A 50 -25.18 -11.77 6.12
N PRO A 51 -23.90 -11.71 5.68
CA PRO A 51 -23.00 -12.85 5.78
C PRO A 51 -23.00 -13.30 7.24
N THR A 52 -23.27 -14.59 7.49
CA THR A 52 -23.09 -15.16 8.82
C THR A 52 -21.59 -15.13 9.07
N GLY A 53 -21.15 -14.06 9.75
CA GLY A 53 -19.76 -13.63 9.80
C GLY A 53 -18.78 -14.68 10.34
N PRO A 54 -17.47 -14.45 10.20
CA PRO A 54 -16.48 -15.32 10.80
C PRO A 54 -16.67 -15.34 12.33
N ALA A 55 -16.67 -16.55 12.89
CA ALA A 55 -16.61 -16.74 14.32
C ALA A 55 -15.30 -16.15 14.88
N ALA A 56 -15.46 -15.28 15.88
CA ALA A 56 -14.47 -14.73 16.80
C ALA A 56 -13.50 -13.66 16.25
N GLY A 57 -13.74 -12.39 16.60
CA GLY A 57 -12.63 -11.49 16.91
C GLY A 57 -12.70 -10.00 16.51
N GLY A 58 -13.73 -9.48 15.85
CA GLY A 58 -13.73 -8.05 15.52
C GLY A 58 -15.07 -7.54 14.99
N MET A 59 -15.59 -6.53 15.69
CA MET A 59 -16.76 -5.66 15.44
C MET A 59 -17.90 -6.14 14.52
N ASP A 60 -19.05 -6.27 15.18
CA ASP A 60 -20.39 -6.35 14.62
C ASP A 60 -20.73 -5.05 13.88
N THR A 61 -20.71 -5.07 12.56
CA THR A 61 -21.45 -4.14 11.69
C THR A 61 -21.65 -4.85 10.36
N THR A 62 -22.83 -4.72 9.76
CA THR A 62 -23.09 -4.87 8.31
C THR A 62 -21.82 -4.54 7.50
N PRO A 63 -21.46 -5.25 6.42
CA PRO A 63 -20.32 -4.84 5.62
C PRO A 63 -20.52 -3.39 5.17
N ASP A 64 -19.86 -2.46 5.84
CA ASP A 64 -19.73 -1.09 5.37
C ASP A 64 -18.72 -1.22 4.25
N TYR A 65 -19.22 -1.41 3.04
CA TYR A 65 -18.39 -1.40 1.83
C TYR A 65 -17.78 0.00 1.60
N GLY A 66 -18.12 0.99 2.45
CA GLY A 66 -17.73 2.38 2.33
C GLY A 66 -18.18 2.97 0.99
N PRO A 67 -17.94 4.26 0.75
CA PRO A 67 -17.56 4.62 -0.59
C PRO A 67 -16.24 3.88 -0.89
N LEU A 68 -16.13 3.24 -2.05
CA LEU A 68 -14.84 2.79 -2.58
C LEU A 68 -14.00 4.05 -2.89
N VAL A 69 -13.45 4.69 -1.85
CA VAL A 69 -12.65 5.92 -1.93
C VAL A 69 -11.23 5.56 -2.35
N THR A 70 -11.11 4.97 -3.53
CA THR A 70 -9.84 4.89 -4.23
C THR A 70 -10.10 5.48 -5.61
N ARG A 71 -9.73 6.74 -5.82
CA ARG A 71 -9.60 7.36 -7.16
C ARG A 71 -10.87 7.54 -8.01
N GLU A 72 -11.95 8.09 -7.46
CA GLU A 72 -13.13 8.47 -8.26
C GLU A 72 -13.65 7.32 -9.16
N ILE A 73 -13.74 6.09 -8.62
CA ILE A 73 -14.21 4.95 -9.42
C ILE A 73 -15.64 5.21 -9.86
N ALA A 74 -15.87 5.18 -11.17
CA ALA A 74 -17.19 5.21 -11.78
C ALA A 74 -17.80 3.81 -11.67
N TYR A 75 -18.72 3.66 -10.72
CA TYR A 75 -19.41 2.39 -10.49
C TYR A 75 -20.89 2.59 -10.27
N GLU A 76 -21.65 1.55 -10.58
CA GLU A 76 -23.03 1.38 -10.18
C GLU A 76 -23.08 0.39 -9.00
N PRO A 77 -23.62 0.78 -7.83
CA PRO A 77 -23.81 -0.14 -6.72
C PRO A 77 -24.62 -1.36 -7.18
N PHE A 78 -24.06 -2.55 -6.99
CA PHE A 78 -24.62 -3.77 -7.54
C PHE A 78 -24.15 -4.98 -6.74
N VAL A 79 -25.03 -5.57 -5.92
CA VAL A 79 -24.65 -6.63 -4.99
C VAL A 79 -25.16 -8.00 -5.46
N VAL A 80 -24.25 -8.96 -5.60
CA VAL A 80 -24.57 -10.36 -5.88
C VAL A 80 -23.76 -11.24 -4.95
N ALA A 81 -24.43 -11.85 -3.97
CA ALA A 81 -23.83 -12.76 -3.01
C ALA A 81 -23.65 -14.18 -3.59
N ASP A 82 -22.77 -14.97 -2.97
CA ASP A 82 -22.51 -16.38 -3.29
C ASP A 82 -22.17 -16.62 -4.76
N VAL A 83 -21.50 -15.65 -5.41
CA VAL A 83 -21.37 -15.59 -6.86
C VAL A 83 -20.76 -16.86 -7.47
N PHE A 84 -19.79 -17.48 -6.80
CA PHE A 84 -19.12 -18.70 -7.27
C PHE A 84 -19.91 -19.99 -7.02
N THR A 85 -20.90 -19.94 -6.15
CA THR A 85 -21.83 -21.05 -5.91
C THR A 85 -22.97 -21.03 -6.94
N ASP A 86 -23.46 -19.84 -7.26
CA ASP A 86 -24.65 -19.68 -8.11
C ASP A 86 -24.34 -19.54 -9.60
N TYR A 87 -23.12 -19.09 -9.94
CA TYR A 87 -22.70 -18.86 -11.30
C TYR A 87 -21.47 -19.70 -11.65
N ASP A 88 -21.51 -20.30 -12.84
CA ASP A 88 -20.39 -21.04 -13.41
C ASP A 88 -19.40 -20.07 -14.05
N ILE A 89 -18.54 -19.47 -13.24
CA ILE A 89 -17.56 -18.47 -13.69
C ILE A 89 -16.22 -19.16 -13.95
N PRO A 90 -15.70 -19.13 -15.20
CA PRO A 90 -14.39 -19.68 -15.52
C PRO A 90 -13.28 -18.94 -14.76
N ALA A 91 -12.26 -19.66 -14.30
CA ALA A 91 -11.12 -19.04 -13.61
C ALA A 91 -10.40 -17.96 -14.47
N ALA A 92 -10.46 -18.08 -15.80
CA ALA A 92 -9.90 -17.10 -16.73
C ALA A 92 -10.65 -15.76 -16.75
N GLU A 93 -11.91 -15.75 -16.30
CA GLU A 93 -12.74 -14.53 -16.22
C GLU A 93 -12.58 -13.81 -14.88
N VAL A 94 -11.86 -14.40 -13.92
CA VAL A 94 -11.65 -13.80 -12.59
C VAL A 94 -10.23 -13.27 -12.48
N ASN A 95 -10.11 -11.95 -12.40
CA ASN A 95 -8.87 -11.26 -12.12
C ASN A 95 -8.74 -11.10 -10.60
N TYR A 96 -7.64 -11.61 -10.03
CA TYR A 96 -7.34 -11.56 -8.60
C TYR A 96 -5.83 -11.46 -8.38
N ASN A 97 -5.43 -11.10 -7.17
CA ASN A 97 -4.01 -11.11 -6.80
C ASN A 97 -3.55 -12.56 -6.50
N ALA A 98 -2.95 -13.21 -7.50
CA ALA A 98 -2.47 -14.59 -7.39
C ALA A 98 -1.33 -14.79 -6.36
N SER A 99 -0.69 -13.73 -5.88
CA SER A 99 0.27 -13.83 -4.77
C SER A 99 -0.41 -13.99 -3.41
N ARG A 100 -1.73 -13.78 -3.32
CA ARG A 100 -2.51 -13.83 -2.08
C ARG A 100 -3.58 -14.91 -2.07
N TYR A 101 -4.10 -15.28 -3.23
CA TYR A 101 -5.25 -16.15 -3.37
C TYR A 101 -5.02 -17.23 -4.41
N ASP A 102 -5.51 -18.44 -4.13
CA ASP A 102 -5.58 -19.57 -5.06
C ASP A 102 -7.06 -19.86 -5.34
N PRO A 103 -7.51 -19.87 -6.60
CA PRO A 103 -8.87 -20.28 -6.92
C PRO A 103 -8.98 -21.81 -6.81
N GLU A 104 -10.00 -22.26 -6.09
CA GLU A 104 -10.40 -23.66 -6.10
C GLU A 104 -11.44 -23.86 -7.20
N THR A 105 -11.08 -24.65 -8.22
CA THR A 105 -11.96 -24.93 -9.35
C THR A 105 -12.54 -26.34 -9.28
N ASP A 106 -13.75 -26.51 -9.78
CA ASP A 106 -14.32 -27.83 -10.03
C ASP A 106 -13.68 -28.54 -11.25
N ALA A 107 -14.14 -29.76 -11.56
CA ALA A 107 -13.62 -30.56 -12.66
C ALA A 107 -13.89 -29.95 -14.05
N GLN A 108 -14.80 -28.97 -14.13
CA GLN A 108 -15.19 -28.26 -15.33
C GLN A 108 -14.41 -26.95 -15.48
N GLY A 109 -13.64 -26.55 -14.47
CA GLY A 109 -12.80 -25.35 -14.48
C GLY A 109 -13.50 -24.09 -13.97
N PHE A 110 -14.66 -24.23 -13.32
CA PHE A 110 -15.37 -23.11 -12.71
C PHE A 110 -14.89 -22.88 -11.28
N VAL A 111 -14.73 -21.60 -10.91
CA VAL A 111 -14.31 -21.20 -9.56
C VAL A 111 -15.45 -21.49 -8.59
N ARG A 112 -15.13 -22.13 -7.46
CA ARG A 112 -16.07 -22.41 -6.37
C ARG A 112 -15.65 -21.78 -5.04
N ASP A 113 -14.34 -21.62 -4.84
CA ASP A 113 -13.80 -20.96 -3.66
C ASP A 113 -12.46 -20.28 -3.97
N PHE A 114 -11.97 -19.50 -2.99
CA PHE A 114 -10.62 -18.96 -2.95
C PHE A 114 -9.97 -19.30 -1.64
N THR A 115 -8.83 -19.99 -1.71
CA THR A 115 -7.96 -20.18 -0.55
C THR A 115 -6.98 -19.03 -0.44
N ARG A 116 -6.92 -18.38 0.73
CA ARG A 116 -5.91 -17.36 1.02
C ARG A 116 -4.56 -18.03 1.27
N ILE A 117 -3.62 -17.83 0.35
CA ILE A 117 -2.27 -18.42 0.40
C ILE A 117 -1.35 -17.58 1.30
N LEU A 118 -1.57 -16.26 1.38
CA LEU A 118 -0.72 -15.35 2.15
C LEU A 118 -1.52 -14.54 3.19
N ASN A 119 -1.28 -14.84 4.47
CA ASN A 119 -1.85 -14.11 5.61
C ASN A 119 -1.12 -12.79 5.92
N THR A 120 0.01 -12.50 5.28
CA THR A 120 0.74 -11.25 5.49
C THR A 120 -0.11 -10.07 5.00
N PRO A 121 -0.39 -9.04 5.81
CA PRO A 121 -1.02 -7.80 5.36
C PRO A 121 -0.28 -7.22 4.13
N PRO A 122 -0.92 -6.36 3.32
CA PRO A 122 -0.16 -5.52 2.38
C PRO A 122 1.02 -4.86 3.12
N PRO A 123 2.21 -4.76 2.51
CA PRO A 123 3.28 -3.98 3.10
C PRO A 123 2.76 -2.56 3.31
N LYS A 124 3.08 -1.96 4.46
CA LYS A 124 2.83 -0.53 4.65
C LYS A 124 3.64 0.24 3.61
N ASP A 125 3.08 1.32 3.10
CA ASP A 125 3.90 2.36 2.46
C ASP A 125 4.97 2.81 3.45
N PHE A 126 6.11 3.28 2.94
CA PHE A 126 7.28 3.49 3.77
C PHE A 126 8.01 4.77 3.40
N LEU A 127 8.78 5.28 4.35
CA LEU A 127 9.64 6.44 4.17
C LEU A 127 11.03 5.99 3.74
N ARG A 128 11.39 6.22 2.49
CA ARG A 128 12.75 6.02 2.00
C ARG A 128 13.59 7.23 2.39
N VAL A 129 14.69 6.99 3.11
CA VAL A 129 15.60 8.03 3.58
C VAL A 129 16.93 7.88 2.85
N THR A 130 17.39 8.94 2.21
CA THR A 130 18.65 9.00 1.47
C THR A 130 19.41 10.28 1.83
N THR A 131 20.68 10.36 1.44
CA THR A 131 21.52 11.54 1.69
C THR A 131 22.39 11.88 0.49
N ASP A 132 22.78 13.15 0.38
CA ASP A 132 23.75 13.62 -0.61
C ASP A 132 25.20 13.58 -0.10
N ALA A 133 25.41 13.18 1.17
CA ALA A 133 26.74 12.85 1.67
C ALA A 133 27.35 11.72 0.84
N THR A 134 28.62 11.87 0.49
CA THR A 134 29.41 10.87 -0.22
C THR A 134 29.94 9.82 0.76
N ASP A 135 30.24 8.62 0.28
CA ASP A 135 31.06 7.65 1.03
C ASP A 135 32.50 7.86 0.57
N ASP A 136 33.22 8.72 1.27
CA ASP A 136 34.62 9.04 0.94
C ASP A 136 35.62 8.19 1.75
N ASN A 137 35.15 7.28 2.63
CA ASN A 137 35.96 6.48 3.55
C ASN A 137 35.70 4.95 3.48
N PRO A 138 36.41 4.20 2.62
CA PRO A 138 36.39 2.74 2.68
C PRO A 138 37.11 2.24 3.96
N PRO A 139 36.52 1.36 4.81
CA PRO A 139 35.67 0.21 4.44
C PRO A 139 34.31 0.09 5.15
N ASP A 140 33.83 1.10 5.87
CA ASP A 140 32.60 1.00 6.68
C ASP A 140 31.31 1.19 5.88
N GLY A 141 31.39 1.86 4.71
CA GLY A 141 30.32 1.93 3.71
C GLY A 141 29.17 2.88 4.09
N TYR A 142 29.43 3.81 5.01
CA TYR A 142 28.47 4.84 5.42
C TYR A 142 28.76 6.15 4.71
N PRO A 143 27.72 6.88 4.25
CA PRO A 143 27.89 8.27 3.85
C PRO A 143 28.50 9.09 4.99
N ASP A 144 29.49 9.92 4.68
CA ASP A 144 30.25 10.69 5.66
C ASP A 144 30.31 12.19 5.36
N ILE A 145 30.39 12.97 6.44
CA ILE A 145 30.71 14.40 6.40
C ILE A 145 31.70 14.72 7.52
N PRO A 146 32.46 15.83 7.42
CA PRO A 146 33.43 16.18 8.46
C PRO A 146 32.81 16.38 9.86
N ALA A 147 33.46 15.84 10.89
CA ALA A 147 33.12 16.02 12.31
C ALA A 147 33.60 17.37 12.88
N ASP A 148 33.23 18.47 12.22
CA ASP A 148 33.70 19.82 12.55
C ASP A 148 32.63 20.71 13.24
N GLY A 149 31.41 20.18 13.44
CA GLY A 149 30.30 20.93 14.02
C GLY A 149 29.63 21.94 13.06
N ALA A 150 30.03 21.97 11.79
CA ALA A 150 29.61 22.97 10.81
C ALA A 150 29.26 22.39 9.44
N SER A 151 29.87 21.28 9.06
CA SER A 151 29.60 20.56 7.82
C SER A 151 28.17 20.03 7.82
N THR A 152 27.56 20.04 6.63
CA THR A 152 26.15 19.66 6.48
C THR A 152 25.95 18.71 5.32
N CYS A 153 24.95 17.84 5.45
CA CYS A 153 24.38 17.09 4.33
C CYS A 153 22.86 17.26 4.32
N ARG A 154 22.26 16.94 3.18
CA ARG A 154 20.82 16.85 2.98
C ARG A 154 20.36 15.43 3.28
N ILE A 155 19.26 15.33 4.01
CA ILE A 155 18.49 14.12 4.22
C ILE A 155 17.24 14.25 3.38
N MET A 156 17.14 13.42 2.36
CA MET A 156 16.05 13.41 1.41
C MET A 156 15.12 12.26 1.76
N ILE A 157 13.84 12.57 1.92
CA ILE A 157 12.82 11.68 2.45
C ILE A 157 11.73 11.56 1.39
N GLN A 158 11.51 10.35 0.89
CA GLN A 158 10.53 10.06 -0.15
C GLN A 158 9.55 9.01 0.37
N LYS A 159 8.25 9.30 0.30
CA LYS A 159 7.22 8.28 0.50
C LYS A 159 7.24 7.33 -0.69
N ALA A 160 7.26 6.03 -0.41
CA ALA A 160 7.30 4.99 -1.41
C ALA A 160 6.19 3.97 -1.18
N ASN A 161 5.65 3.46 -2.28
CA ASN A 161 4.58 2.49 -2.26
C ASN A 161 5.10 1.15 -1.71
N GLY A 162 4.42 0.61 -0.71
CA GLY A 162 4.82 -0.63 -0.05
C GLY A 162 4.85 -1.85 -0.97
N TRP A 163 4.10 -1.82 -2.06
CA TRP A 163 4.00 -2.92 -3.03
C TRP A 163 5.02 -2.83 -4.15
N THR A 164 5.12 -1.67 -4.79
CA THR A 164 5.97 -1.50 -5.98
C THR A 164 7.35 -0.96 -5.65
N GLY A 165 7.49 -0.30 -4.49
CA GLY A 165 8.68 0.46 -4.14
C GLY A 165 8.85 1.73 -4.98
N GLU A 166 7.87 2.10 -5.79
CA GLU A 166 7.90 3.33 -6.57
C GLU A 166 7.61 4.54 -5.68
N ASP A 167 8.14 5.69 -6.10
CA ASP A 167 7.96 6.95 -5.38
C ASP A 167 6.51 7.41 -5.53
N MET A 168 5.90 7.78 -4.41
CA MET A 168 4.54 8.33 -4.36
C MET A 168 4.64 9.84 -4.39
N THR A 169 4.16 10.47 -5.47
CA THR A 169 4.38 11.90 -5.75
C THR A 169 3.09 12.69 -5.92
N GLY A 170 1.97 12.18 -5.42
CA GLY A 170 0.67 12.85 -5.51
C GLY A 170 0.49 13.90 -4.40
N PRO A 171 -0.39 14.90 -4.59
CA PRO A 171 -0.76 15.83 -3.51
C PRO A 171 -1.45 15.13 -2.32
N GLU A 172 -2.02 13.94 -2.53
CA GLU A 172 -2.57 13.07 -1.49
C GLU A 172 -1.49 12.37 -0.63
N ASP A 173 -0.24 12.38 -1.08
CA ASP A 173 0.91 11.77 -0.38
C ASP A 173 1.58 12.73 0.61
N ASN A 174 0.91 13.85 0.89
CA ASN A 174 1.38 14.88 1.81
C ASN A 174 1.02 14.51 3.24
N GLU A 175 2.05 14.20 4.02
CA GLU A 175 1.92 13.78 5.41
C GLU A 175 2.92 14.53 6.30
N LEU A 176 2.54 14.72 7.57
CA LEU A 176 3.44 15.27 8.58
C LEU A 176 4.33 14.15 9.11
N ILE A 177 5.64 14.26 8.94
CA ILE A 177 6.63 13.30 9.44
C ILE A 177 7.42 13.88 10.62
N GLN A 178 7.92 13.01 11.49
CA GLN A 178 8.82 13.33 12.58
C GLN A 178 10.22 12.77 12.30
N ILE A 179 11.25 13.56 12.61
CA ILE A 179 12.64 13.25 12.31
C ILE A 179 13.47 13.38 13.58
N SER A 180 14.35 12.41 13.81
CA SER A 180 15.22 12.37 14.97
C SER A 180 16.62 11.91 14.61
N THR A 181 17.61 12.33 15.38
CA THR A 181 19.01 11.91 15.27
C THR A 181 19.63 11.80 16.66
N GLU A 182 20.61 10.91 16.83
CA GLU A 182 21.33 10.71 18.09
C GLU A 182 22.48 11.73 18.26
N ALA A 183 23.08 12.16 17.16
CA ALA A 183 24.11 13.20 17.12
C ALA A 183 23.89 14.20 15.97
N GLY A 184 24.55 15.35 16.07
CA GLY A 184 24.38 16.47 15.14
C GLY A 184 23.11 17.29 15.40
N ARG A 185 22.77 18.18 14.48
CA ARG A 185 21.59 19.05 14.56
C ARG A 185 20.80 19.03 13.26
N LEU A 186 19.52 18.73 13.35
CA LEU A 186 18.57 18.81 12.24
C LEU A 186 18.06 20.24 12.06
N SER A 187 17.85 20.68 10.82
CA SER A 187 17.18 21.96 10.51
C SER A 187 15.71 21.97 10.93
N ALA A 188 15.09 20.80 10.98
CA ALA A 188 13.73 20.60 11.48
C ALA A 188 13.60 19.18 12.07
N VAL A 189 12.84 19.07 13.15
CA VAL A 189 12.48 17.77 13.77
C VAL A 189 11.10 17.26 13.30
N GLN A 190 10.40 18.07 12.51
CA GLN A 190 9.14 17.76 11.86
C GLN A 190 9.12 18.42 10.49
N ALA A 191 8.59 17.74 9.48
CA ALA A 191 8.43 18.26 8.13
C ALA A 191 7.11 17.76 7.54
N ASN A 192 6.46 18.57 6.70
CA ASN A 192 5.40 18.06 5.84
C ASN A 192 6.05 17.57 4.55
N LEU A 193 5.63 16.40 4.08
CA LEU A 193 5.87 16.00 2.70
C LEU A 193 5.11 16.96 1.77
N VAL A 194 5.75 17.29 0.65
CA VAL A 194 5.17 18.03 -0.47
C VAL A 194 5.36 17.17 -1.71
N ASP A 195 4.25 16.74 -2.29
CA ASP A 195 4.17 15.72 -3.33
C ASP A 195 4.97 14.46 -2.92
N GLY A 196 4.74 14.01 -1.68
CA GLY A 196 5.39 12.83 -1.09
C GLY A 196 6.87 12.97 -0.75
N TYR A 197 7.44 14.16 -0.90
CA TYR A 197 8.86 14.42 -0.69
C TYR A 197 9.13 15.48 0.40
N ALA A 198 10.18 15.29 1.19
CA ALA A 198 10.72 16.32 2.07
C ALA A 198 12.24 16.27 2.13
N GLU A 199 12.83 17.41 2.48
CA GLU A 199 14.27 17.54 2.69
C GLU A 199 14.54 18.25 4.02
N VAL A 200 15.51 17.74 4.78
CA VAL A 200 16.06 18.41 5.96
C VAL A 200 17.57 18.39 5.93
N ILE A 201 18.18 19.40 6.57
CA ILE A 201 19.63 19.51 6.65
C ILE A 201 20.09 18.91 7.99
N LEU A 202 21.06 18.01 7.94
CA LEU A 202 21.79 17.54 9.11
C LEU A 202 23.13 18.29 9.17
N THR A 203 23.38 18.98 10.28
CA THR A 203 24.70 19.56 10.62
C THR A 203 25.45 18.58 11.52
N SER A 204 26.72 18.32 11.24
CA SER A 204 27.56 17.42 12.04
C SER A 204 27.77 17.95 13.47
N SER A 205 28.14 17.06 14.38
CA SER A 205 28.76 17.42 15.66
C SER A 205 30.29 17.53 15.52
N SER A 206 30.96 18.01 16.57
CA SER A 206 32.43 17.96 16.68
C SER A 206 32.98 16.58 17.07
N ASP A 207 32.09 15.65 17.44
CA ASP A 207 32.46 14.29 17.81
C ASP A 207 32.43 13.39 16.58
N THR A 208 33.48 12.57 16.42
CA THR A 208 33.51 11.49 15.43
C THR A 208 32.57 10.37 15.88
N VAL A 209 31.49 10.14 15.12
CA VAL A 209 30.42 9.20 15.49
C VAL A 209 29.63 8.76 14.26
N ILE A 210 29.07 7.55 14.30
CA ILE A 210 28.03 7.12 13.35
C ILE A 210 26.68 7.40 14.00
N THR A 211 25.91 8.33 13.43
CA THR A 211 24.57 8.68 13.91
C THR A 211 23.51 8.12 12.99
N GLN A 212 22.38 7.70 13.56
CA GLN A 212 21.22 7.32 12.78
C GLN A 212 20.24 8.48 12.69
N VAL A 213 19.83 8.83 11.48
CA VAL A 213 18.66 9.70 11.25
C VAL A 213 17.46 8.80 11.04
N ARG A 214 16.46 8.91 11.93
CA ARG A 214 15.20 8.16 11.86
C ARG A 214 14.05 9.07 11.49
N VAL A 215 13.18 8.58 10.62
CA VAL A 215 11.99 9.27 10.16
C VAL A 215 10.78 8.37 10.39
N HIS A 216 9.74 8.89 11.02
CA HIS A 216 8.50 8.15 11.24
C HIS A 216 7.28 9.04 11.06
N ASP A 217 6.18 8.41 10.67
CA ASP A 217 4.85 9.00 10.66
C ASP A 217 4.24 8.89 12.07
N PRO A 218 3.81 9.99 12.71
CA PRO A 218 3.23 9.97 14.05
C PRO A 218 1.87 9.26 14.12
N THR A 219 1.21 9.00 12.98
CA THR A 219 -0.02 8.21 12.91
C THR A 219 0.23 6.70 12.75
N GLU A 220 1.50 6.30 12.61
CA GLU A 220 1.96 4.91 12.44
C GLU A 220 1.34 4.17 11.24
N THR A 221 0.85 4.91 10.25
CA THR A 221 0.30 4.35 9.01
C THR A 221 1.42 3.92 8.06
N LEU A 222 2.53 4.66 8.05
CA LEU A 222 3.74 4.31 7.30
C LEU A 222 4.72 3.47 8.12
N ALA A 223 5.54 2.67 7.42
CA ALA A 223 6.74 2.08 8.02
C ALA A 223 7.84 3.14 8.17
N GLU A 224 8.59 3.04 9.28
CA GLU A 224 9.70 3.95 9.56
C GLU A 224 10.84 3.82 8.55
N GLY A 225 11.51 4.95 8.31
CA GLY A 225 12.70 5.05 7.49
C GLY A 225 13.91 5.43 8.33
N SER A 226 15.10 4.96 7.96
CA SER A 226 16.32 5.45 8.58
C SER A 226 17.54 5.36 7.68
N ILE A 227 18.53 6.19 7.97
CA ILE A 227 19.86 6.15 7.37
C ILE A 227 20.92 6.37 8.45
N GLN A 228 22.08 5.74 8.29
CA GLN A 228 23.24 5.97 9.13
C GLN A 228 24.22 6.91 8.40
N ILE A 229 24.71 7.92 9.11
CA ILE A 229 25.68 8.89 8.59
C ILE A 229 26.84 8.98 9.57
N GLN A 230 28.04 9.00 9.04
CA GLN A 230 29.27 9.15 9.81
C GLN A 230 29.72 10.60 9.85
N PHE A 231 30.12 11.06 11.04
CA PHE A 231 30.90 12.26 11.20
C PHE A 231 32.35 11.83 11.38
N ALA A 232 33.24 12.19 10.45
CA ALA A 232 34.64 11.77 10.42
C ALA A 232 35.64 12.93 10.42
#